data_AF-L8DJ48-F1
#
_entry.id   AF-L8DJ48-F1
#
_cell.length_a   1.000
_cell.length_b   1.000
_cell.length_c   1.000
_cell.angle_alpha   90.00
_cell.angle_beta   90.00
_cell.angle_gamma   90.00
#
_symmetry.space_group_name_H-M   'P 1'
#
loop_
_entity.id
_entity.type
_entity.pdbx_description
1 polymer ?
#
loop_
_entity_poly.entity_id
_entity_poly.type
_entity_poly.pdbx_seq_one_letter_code
_entity_poly.pdbx_strand_id
1 'polypeptide(L)'
;MSSPDTGNDETGNDETGTESSTTATDSTREQRHPAVIATAIALPVALVVGVLVAAIAVNRSPVHDPVALGPVDAPEAASAQCTSLLDALPEDLGDYTGAELAEPAPVGARAWVSSEENAEPVVLRCGLPRPVGFDVAAPLQVINGVQWFEVSGDRDGIDASTWFVVDRGVYVALTVPGDSGPTPLQDASTAVASALPQQPLDPAPLQ
;
A
#
# COMPACT_ATOMS: atom_id res chain seq x y z
N MET A 1 83.97 -5.44 57.36
CA MET A 1 83.11 -4.24 57.38
C MET A 1 82.10 -4.41 56.26
N SER A 2 80.98 -5.08 56.52
CA SER A 2 79.74 -4.56 57.14
C SER A 2 78.79 -4.05 56.07
N SER A 3 77.95 -4.97 55.58
CA SER A 3 76.70 -4.69 54.86
C SER A 3 75.62 -4.26 55.85
N PRO A 4 74.71 -3.34 55.50
CA PRO A 4 73.48 -3.11 56.24
C PRO A 4 72.25 -3.71 55.55
N ASP A 5 71.28 -4.03 56.38
CA ASP A 5 70.04 -4.76 56.11
C ASP A 5 68.82 -3.81 56.14
N THR A 6 67.94 -4.05 55.16
CA THR A 6 66.47 -3.96 55.05
C THR A 6 65.60 -3.30 56.12
N GLY A 7 64.51 -2.67 55.65
CA GLY A 7 63.17 -2.90 56.19
C GLY A 7 62.39 -1.63 56.56
N ASN A 8 61.32 -1.34 55.82
CA ASN A 8 60.34 -0.29 56.16
C ASN A 8 59.06 -0.93 56.71
N ASP A 9 58.65 -0.44 57.88
CA ASP A 9 57.29 -0.41 58.45
C ASP A 9 56.32 0.39 57.54
N GLU A 10 54.98 0.33 57.60
CA GLU A 10 54.07 0.18 58.73
C GLU A 10 52.63 -0.17 58.25
N THR A 11 51.85 -0.69 59.20
CA THR A 11 50.52 -1.32 59.19
C THR A 11 49.28 -0.43 59.02
N GLY A 12 48.12 -1.06 58.72
CA GLY A 12 46.79 -0.51 59.02
C GLY A 12 45.63 -1.47 58.67
N ASN A 13 45.11 -2.16 59.70
CA ASN A 13 44.03 -3.17 59.71
C ASN A 13 42.62 -2.60 59.38
N ASP A 14 41.71 -3.46 58.92
CA ASP A 14 40.38 -3.56 59.52
C ASP A 14 39.77 -4.97 59.34
N GLU A 15 38.93 -5.33 60.30
CA GLU A 15 38.59 -6.66 60.76
C GLU A 15 37.36 -7.27 60.03
N THR A 16 37.30 -8.60 59.99
CA THR A 16 36.23 -9.43 60.62
C THR A 16 35.72 -10.58 59.75
N GLY A 17 36.06 -11.81 60.17
CA GLY A 17 35.27 -13.07 60.05
C GLY A 17 35.29 -13.77 58.68
N THR A 18 36.08 -14.83 58.40
CA THR A 18 36.19 -16.14 59.08
C THR A 18 34.85 -16.84 59.24
N GLU A 19 34.58 -18.05 58.75
CA GLU A 19 35.18 -18.98 57.78
C GLU A 19 34.15 -20.13 57.63
N SER A 20 34.16 -20.78 56.47
CA SER A 20 33.89 -22.20 56.24
C SER A 20 32.84 -22.94 57.07
N SER A 21 31.90 -23.60 56.37
CA SER A 21 31.91 -25.07 56.32
C SER A 21 30.92 -25.61 55.28
N THR A 22 31.48 -26.33 54.32
CA THR A 22 30.78 -27.31 53.49
C THR A 22 30.21 -28.41 54.39
N THR A 23 28.91 -28.67 54.30
CA THR A 23 28.36 -30.01 54.54
C THR A 23 27.18 -30.22 53.60
N ALA A 24 27.26 -31.30 52.83
CA ALA A 24 26.30 -31.69 51.80
C ALA A 24 24.99 -32.24 52.42
N THR A 25 24.02 -32.48 51.52
CA THR A 25 22.64 -33.02 51.68
C THR A 25 21.63 -31.89 51.93
N ASP A 26 20.69 -31.58 51.03
CA ASP A 26 19.72 -32.49 50.43
C ASP A 26 19.21 -31.97 49.07
N SER A 27 18.83 -32.91 48.22
CA SER A 27 18.39 -32.68 46.86
C SER A 27 16.99 -32.08 46.83
N THR A 28 16.85 -30.80 46.50
CA THR A 28 15.69 -30.36 45.71
C THR A 28 16.18 -29.97 44.32
N ARG A 29 16.47 -31.01 43.53
CA ARG A 29 16.48 -30.90 42.08
C ARG A 29 15.03 -30.66 41.66
N GLU A 30 14.56 -29.41 41.78
CA GLU A 30 13.46 -28.97 40.93
C GLU A 30 13.97 -29.12 39.50
N GLN A 31 13.55 -30.21 38.88
CA GLN A 31 13.70 -30.44 37.45
C GLN A 31 12.91 -29.31 36.78
N ARG A 32 13.56 -28.16 36.56
CA ARG A 32 13.05 -27.15 35.63
C ARG A 32 13.08 -27.80 34.27
N HIS A 33 11.94 -28.40 33.91
CA HIS A 33 11.72 -29.01 32.61
C HIS A 33 12.18 -28.00 31.55
N PRO A 34 13.11 -28.37 30.64
CA PRO A 34 13.56 -27.47 29.57
C PRO A 34 12.40 -26.97 28.69
N ALA A 35 11.24 -27.65 28.76
CA ALA A 35 9.98 -27.22 28.17
C ALA A 35 9.43 -25.89 28.76
N VAL A 36 9.64 -25.58 30.04
CA VAL A 36 9.04 -24.41 30.72
C VAL A 36 9.75 -23.11 30.35
N ILE A 37 11.06 -23.16 30.09
CA ILE A 37 11.83 -21.98 29.67
C ILE A 37 11.55 -21.65 28.20
N ALA A 38 11.35 -22.66 27.35
CA ALA A 38 11.01 -22.46 25.94
C ALA A 38 9.62 -21.80 25.75
N THR A 39 8.63 -22.15 26.58
CA THR A 39 7.30 -21.52 26.54
C THR A 39 7.28 -20.08 27.05
N ALA A 40 8.15 -19.74 28.01
CA ALA A 40 8.17 -18.42 28.64
C ALA A 40 8.58 -17.28 27.67
N ILE A 41 9.38 -17.60 26.65
CA ILE A 41 9.83 -16.63 25.63
C ILE A 41 8.98 -16.76 24.35
N ALA A 42 8.57 -17.97 23.96
CA ALA A 42 7.80 -18.18 22.75
C ALA A 42 6.43 -17.47 22.78
N LEU A 43 5.74 -17.48 23.92
CA LEU A 43 4.43 -16.85 24.05
C LEU A 43 4.47 -15.31 23.90
N PRO A 44 5.33 -14.56 24.62
CA PRO A 44 5.40 -13.11 24.43
C PRO A 44 5.90 -12.72 23.04
N VAL A 45 6.83 -13.47 22.45
CA VAL A 45 7.30 -13.20 21.07
C VAL A 45 6.19 -13.44 20.06
N ALA A 46 5.45 -14.55 20.16
CA ALA A 46 4.32 -14.84 19.27
C ALA A 46 3.22 -13.78 19.41
N LEU A 47 2.95 -13.29 20.63
CA LEU A 47 2.00 -12.21 20.86
C LEU A 47 2.47 -10.89 20.23
N VAL A 48 3.74 -10.51 20.39
CA VAL A 48 4.29 -9.30 19.76
C VAL A 48 4.23 -9.41 18.23
N VAL A 49 4.61 -10.54 17.65
CA VAL A 49 4.50 -10.77 16.20
C VAL A 49 3.04 -10.71 15.75
N GLY A 50 2.13 -11.34 16.48
CA GLY A 50 0.69 -11.28 16.20
C GLY A 50 0.14 -9.86 16.24
N VAL A 51 0.52 -9.06 17.24
CA VAL A 51 0.13 -7.65 17.36
C VAL A 51 0.73 -6.81 16.24
N LEU A 52 2.00 -7.02 15.87
CA LEU A 52 2.63 -6.31 14.75
C LEU A 52 1.95 -6.62 13.41
N VAL A 53 1.66 -7.90 13.15
CA VAL A 53 0.94 -8.31 11.93
C VAL A 53 -0.46 -7.73 11.92
N ALA A 54 -1.19 -7.77 13.04
CA ALA A 54 -2.51 -7.19 13.14
C ALA A 54 -2.50 -5.65 12.98
N ALA A 55 -1.53 -4.97 13.58
CA ALA A 55 -1.38 -3.52 13.45
C ALA A 55 -1.06 -3.11 12.01
N ILE A 56 -0.17 -3.83 11.32
CA ILE A 56 0.12 -3.60 9.90
C ILE A 56 -1.13 -3.88 9.05
N ALA A 57 -1.89 -4.94 9.34
CA ALA A 57 -3.12 -5.26 8.61
C ALA A 57 -4.19 -4.18 8.79
N VAL A 58 -4.38 -3.67 10.01
CA VAL A 58 -5.35 -2.59 10.29
C VAL A 58 -4.90 -1.26 9.68
N ASN A 59 -3.60 -0.95 9.73
CA ASN A 59 -3.09 0.32 9.19
C ASN A 59 -3.05 0.37 7.66
N ARG A 60 -3.21 -0.76 6.97
CA ARG A 60 -3.39 -0.80 5.51
C ARG A 60 -4.80 -0.39 5.08
N SER A 61 -5.75 -0.33 6.02
CA SER A 61 -7.13 0.06 5.73
C SER A 61 -7.53 1.21 6.66
N PRO A 62 -6.97 2.42 6.47
CA PRO A 62 -7.61 3.61 7.03
C PRO A 62 -9.08 3.58 6.58
N VAL A 63 -10.00 3.61 7.56
CA VAL A 63 -11.44 3.54 7.29
C VAL A 63 -11.85 4.87 6.67
N HIS A 64 -11.70 4.98 5.36
CA HIS A 64 -12.30 6.04 4.57
C HIS A 64 -13.79 5.71 4.38
N ASP A 65 -14.64 6.73 4.40
CA ASP A 65 -16.04 6.55 4.05
C ASP A 65 -16.15 5.97 2.63
N PRO A 66 -17.07 5.01 2.37
CA PRO A 66 -17.23 4.45 1.03
C PRO A 66 -17.48 5.52 -0.03
N VAL A 67 -16.76 5.41 -1.15
CA VAL A 67 -16.84 6.39 -2.24
C VAL A 67 -18.15 6.24 -3.00
N ALA A 68 -18.99 7.26 -2.95
CA ALA A 68 -20.25 7.30 -3.70
C ALA A 68 -20.00 7.69 -5.16
N LEU A 69 -20.38 6.82 -6.08
CA LEU A 69 -20.23 7.05 -7.51
C LEU A 69 -21.60 7.20 -8.18
N GLY A 70 -21.79 8.30 -8.91
CA GLY A 70 -22.99 8.51 -9.72
C GLY A 70 -23.12 7.50 -10.88
N PRO A 71 -24.33 7.31 -11.42
CA PRO A 71 -24.53 6.47 -12.60
C PRO A 71 -23.87 7.10 -13.82
N VAL A 72 -23.21 6.27 -14.63
CA VAL A 72 -22.64 6.64 -15.93
C VAL A 72 -22.98 5.52 -16.90
N ASP A 73 -23.31 5.86 -18.14
CA ASP A 73 -23.57 4.86 -19.18
C ASP A 73 -22.28 4.09 -19.49
N ALA A 74 -22.28 2.79 -19.19
CA ALA A 74 -21.14 1.91 -19.35
C ALA A 74 -21.63 0.51 -19.81
N PRO A 75 -22.13 0.37 -21.05
CA PRO A 75 -22.77 -0.85 -21.52
C PRO A 75 -21.83 -2.08 -21.52
N GLU A 76 -20.52 -1.86 -21.59
CA GLU A 76 -19.51 -2.91 -21.61
C GLU A 76 -18.83 -3.14 -20.24
N ALA A 77 -19.34 -2.51 -19.18
CA ALA A 77 -18.71 -2.57 -17.85
C ALA A 77 -18.63 -3.98 -17.24
N ALA A 78 -19.54 -4.87 -17.62
CA ALA A 78 -19.56 -6.28 -17.21
C ALA A 78 -18.81 -7.21 -18.18
N SER A 79 -18.06 -6.66 -19.15
CA SER A 79 -17.29 -7.45 -20.12
C SER A 79 -16.12 -8.20 -19.46
N ALA A 80 -15.62 -9.24 -20.13
CA ALA A 80 -14.42 -9.95 -19.72
C ALA A 80 -13.18 -9.03 -19.73
N GLN A 81 -13.12 -8.05 -20.63
CA GLN A 81 -12.02 -7.08 -20.67
C GLN A 81 -12.01 -6.20 -19.42
N CYS A 82 -13.17 -5.67 -19.02
CA CYS A 82 -13.26 -4.87 -17.79
C CYS A 82 -12.98 -5.70 -16.54
N THR A 83 -13.45 -6.95 -16.49
CA THR A 83 -13.12 -7.87 -15.39
C THR A 83 -11.60 -8.09 -15.29
N SER A 84 -10.95 -8.44 -16.40
CA SER A 84 -9.49 -8.63 -16.43
C SER A 84 -8.71 -7.38 -16.06
N LEU A 85 -9.18 -6.20 -16.47
CA LEU A 85 -8.55 -4.94 -16.07
C LEU A 85 -8.70 -4.71 -14.56
N LEU A 86 -9.91 -4.87 -14.01
CA LEU A 86 -10.15 -4.67 -12.59
C LEU A 86 -9.29 -5.58 -11.71
N ASP A 87 -9.11 -6.84 -12.14
CA ASP A 87 -8.25 -7.82 -11.46
C ASP A 87 -6.76 -7.47 -11.54
N ALA A 88 -6.33 -6.79 -12.61
CA ALA A 88 -4.93 -6.39 -12.83
C ALA A 88 -4.56 -5.05 -12.19
N LEU A 89 -5.54 -4.24 -11.78
CA LEU A 89 -5.30 -2.95 -11.17
C LEU A 89 -4.63 -3.12 -9.80
N PRO A 90 -3.58 -2.33 -9.52
CA PRO A 90 -2.90 -2.38 -8.23
C PRO A 90 -3.81 -1.93 -7.09
N GLU A 91 -3.43 -2.31 -5.87
CA GLU A 91 -4.09 -1.84 -4.65
C GLU A 91 -3.91 -0.32 -4.48
N ASP A 92 -2.74 0.21 -4.85
CA ASP A 92 -2.38 1.62 -4.76
C ASP A 92 -2.09 2.22 -6.15
N LEU A 93 -2.41 3.49 -6.33
CA LEU A 93 -2.03 4.31 -7.48
C LEU A 93 -1.26 5.54 -6.96
N GLY A 94 0.07 5.52 -7.04
CA GLY A 94 0.90 6.50 -6.33
C GLY A 94 0.57 6.54 -4.83
N ASP A 95 0.18 7.73 -4.34
CA ASP A 95 -0.18 7.96 -2.93
C ASP A 95 -1.68 7.72 -2.63
N TYR A 96 -2.44 7.21 -3.61
CA TYR A 96 -3.84 6.86 -3.45
C TYR A 96 -4.01 5.36 -3.17
N THR A 97 -4.76 5.01 -2.13
CA THR A 97 -5.05 3.62 -1.75
C THR A 97 -6.48 3.23 -2.12
N GLY A 98 -6.67 1.98 -2.54
CA GLY A 98 -7.96 1.46 -2.97
C GLY A 98 -9.05 1.65 -1.92
N ALA A 99 -10.21 2.14 -2.36
CA ALA A 99 -11.36 2.43 -1.51
C ALA A 99 -12.55 1.53 -1.83
N GLU A 100 -13.38 1.27 -0.82
CA GLU A 100 -14.69 0.65 -1.00
C GLU A 100 -15.65 1.62 -1.68
N LEU A 101 -16.50 1.12 -2.57
CA LEU A 101 -17.55 1.90 -3.22
C LEU A 101 -18.84 1.81 -2.42
N ALA A 102 -19.57 2.93 -2.30
CA ALA A 102 -20.87 2.92 -1.68
C ALA A 102 -21.89 2.13 -2.53
N GLU A 103 -22.77 1.39 -1.87
CA GLU A 103 -23.82 0.61 -2.54
C GLU A 103 -24.98 1.49 -3.02
N PRO A 104 -25.53 1.26 -4.23
CA PRO A 104 -25.14 0.22 -5.20
C PRO A 104 -23.85 0.57 -5.95
N ALA A 105 -22.84 -0.30 -5.86
CA ALA A 105 -21.56 -0.08 -6.52
C ALA A 105 -21.69 -0.25 -8.05
N PRO A 106 -21.27 0.73 -8.88
CA PRO A 106 -21.26 0.55 -10.33
C PRO A 106 -20.34 -0.59 -10.75
N VAL A 107 -20.83 -1.48 -11.62
CA VAL A 107 -19.99 -2.48 -12.27
C VAL A 107 -18.89 -1.81 -13.09
N GLY A 108 -17.72 -2.43 -13.21
CA GLY A 108 -16.62 -1.89 -14.00
C GLY A 108 -15.94 -0.66 -13.39
N ALA A 109 -16.21 -0.31 -12.13
CA ALA A 109 -15.62 0.85 -11.46
C ALA A 109 -14.70 0.47 -10.30
N ARG A 110 -13.70 1.32 -10.05
CA ARG A 110 -12.81 1.25 -8.88
C ARG A 110 -12.43 2.66 -8.46
N ALA A 111 -12.24 2.90 -7.16
CA ALA A 111 -11.80 4.19 -6.65
C ALA A 111 -10.60 4.01 -5.73
N TRP A 112 -9.79 5.06 -5.64
CA TRP A 112 -8.70 5.20 -4.69
C TRP A 112 -8.79 6.57 -4.04
N VAL A 113 -8.39 6.65 -2.78
CA VAL A 113 -8.44 7.86 -1.95
C VAL A 113 -7.05 8.17 -1.43
N SER A 114 -6.72 9.46 -1.35
CA SER A 114 -5.49 9.92 -0.72
C SER A 114 -5.69 10.02 0.80
N SER A 115 -4.59 9.93 1.54
CA SER A 115 -4.56 10.19 2.99
C SER A 115 -4.66 11.67 3.35
N GLU A 116 -4.56 12.57 2.35
CA GLU A 116 -4.70 14.00 2.55
C GLU A 116 -6.14 14.41 2.85
N GLU A 117 -6.29 15.44 3.69
CA GLU A 117 -7.61 15.89 4.13
C GLU A 117 -8.37 16.55 2.98
N ASN A 118 -9.59 16.06 2.70
CA ASN A 118 -10.46 16.52 1.61
C ASN A 118 -9.91 16.28 0.19
N ALA A 119 -8.95 15.37 0.01
CA ALA A 119 -8.52 14.97 -1.33
C ALA A 119 -9.67 14.31 -2.10
N GLU A 120 -9.84 14.71 -3.36
CA GLU A 120 -10.81 14.08 -4.26
C GLU A 120 -10.31 12.68 -4.66
N PRO A 121 -11.20 11.70 -4.88
CA PRO A 121 -10.78 10.35 -5.24
C PRO A 121 -10.28 10.26 -6.68
N VAL A 122 -9.32 9.38 -6.93
CA VAL A 122 -9.05 8.87 -8.28
C VAL A 122 -10.10 7.81 -8.59
N VAL A 123 -10.77 7.92 -9.74
CA VAL A 123 -11.86 7.02 -10.11
C VAL A 123 -11.61 6.42 -11.49
N LEU A 124 -11.63 5.09 -11.56
CA LEU A 124 -11.61 4.34 -12.81
C LEU A 124 -13.00 3.84 -13.15
N ARG A 125 -13.39 3.96 -14.43
CA ARG A 125 -14.59 3.36 -15.00
C ARG A 125 -14.25 2.68 -16.32
N CYS A 126 -14.58 1.41 -16.46
CA CYS A 126 -14.39 0.62 -17.67
C CYS A 126 -15.71 0.36 -18.38
N GLY A 127 -15.68 0.21 -19.71
CA GLY A 127 -16.82 -0.20 -20.50
C GLY A 127 -17.69 0.95 -20.98
N LEU A 128 -17.09 2.13 -21.10
CA LEU A 128 -17.74 3.36 -21.53
C LEU A 128 -17.94 3.38 -23.05
N PRO A 129 -18.91 4.16 -23.56
CA PRO A 129 -18.95 4.47 -24.98
C PRO A 129 -17.72 5.31 -25.38
N ARG A 130 -17.50 5.46 -26.69
CA ARG A 130 -16.46 6.33 -27.23
C ARG A 130 -16.58 7.74 -26.61
N PRO A 131 -15.49 8.31 -26.05
CA PRO A 131 -15.55 9.62 -25.42
C PRO A 131 -15.88 10.71 -26.45
N VAL A 132 -16.71 11.67 -26.03
CA VAL A 132 -17.03 12.86 -26.83
C VAL A 132 -15.74 13.66 -27.08
N GLY A 133 -15.53 14.09 -28.32
CA GLY A 133 -14.33 14.83 -28.72
C GLY A 133 -13.14 13.95 -29.12
N PHE A 134 -13.21 12.62 -28.98
CA PHE A 134 -12.21 11.73 -29.56
C PHE A 134 -12.46 11.53 -31.05
N ASP A 135 -11.95 12.47 -31.84
CA ASP A 135 -11.93 12.45 -33.31
C ASP A 135 -10.52 12.23 -33.88
N VAL A 136 -10.38 12.19 -35.20
CA VAL A 136 -9.10 11.93 -35.88
C VAL A 136 -8.03 13.01 -35.66
N ALA A 137 -8.39 14.18 -35.12
CA ALA A 137 -7.46 15.24 -34.75
C ALA A 137 -7.23 15.33 -33.22
N ALA A 138 -7.87 14.46 -32.43
CA ALA A 138 -7.73 14.46 -30.99
C ALA A 138 -6.25 14.28 -30.56
N PRO A 139 -5.71 15.15 -29.69
CA PRO A 139 -4.37 14.98 -29.15
C PRO A 139 -4.35 13.79 -28.20
N LEU A 140 -3.36 12.91 -28.36
CA LEU A 140 -3.17 11.72 -27.52
C LEU A 140 -1.84 11.79 -26.79
N GLN A 141 -1.86 11.37 -25.52
CA GLN A 141 -0.66 11.18 -24.72
C GLN A 141 -0.32 9.70 -24.61
N VAL A 142 0.95 9.35 -24.80
CA VAL A 142 1.42 7.97 -24.63
C VAL A 142 2.11 7.83 -23.30
N ILE A 143 1.56 6.99 -22.43
CA ILE A 143 2.13 6.71 -21.09
C ILE A 143 2.22 5.20 -20.95
N ASN A 144 3.42 4.68 -20.70
CA ASN A 144 3.70 3.25 -20.58
C ASN A 144 3.08 2.38 -21.69
N GLY A 145 3.04 2.89 -22.93
CA GLY A 145 2.49 2.17 -24.09
C GLY A 145 0.96 2.15 -24.15
N VAL A 146 0.28 3.02 -23.41
CA VAL A 146 -1.17 3.27 -23.49
C VAL A 146 -1.40 4.66 -24.09
N GLN A 147 -2.32 4.76 -25.06
CA GLN A 147 -2.73 6.05 -25.63
C GLN A 147 -3.95 6.60 -24.88
N TRP A 148 -3.76 7.76 -24.28
CA TRP A 148 -4.75 8.46 -23.49
C TRP A 148 -5.27 9.69 -24.22
N PHE A 149 -6.59 9.83 -24.27
CA PHE A 149 -7.28 11.05 -24.67
C PHE A 149 -7.75 11.80 -23.43
N GLU A 150 -7.35 13.07 -23.30
CA GLU A 150 -7.66 13.89 -22.13
C GLU A 150 -8.93 14.71 -22.33
N VAL A 151 -9.82 14.65 -21.35
CA VAL A 151 -10.92 15.60 -21.16
C VAL A 151 -10.66 16.36 -19.86
N SER A 152 -10.02 17.53 -19.98
CA SER A 152 -9.74 18.42 -18.85
C SER A 152 -11.02 19.11 -18.35
N GLY A 153 -11.18 19.18 -17.03
CA GLY A 153 -12.26 19.88 -16.32
C GLY A 153 -12.02 21.38 -16.16
N ASP A 154 -10.86 21.91 -16.56
CA ASP A 154 -10.47 23.32 -16.33
C ASP A 154 -11.49 24.31 -16.90
N ARG A 155 -12.10 23.96 -18.05
CA ARG A 155 -13.10 24.80 -18.73
C ARG A 155 -14.37 24.98 -17.91
N ASP A 156 -14.66 24.02 -17.04
CA ASP A 156 -15.82 23.99 -16.15
C ASP A 156 -15.43 24.38 -14.71
N GLY A 157 -14.18 24.79 -14.48
CA GLY A 157 -13.67 25.17 -13.16
C GLY A 157 -13.45 24.00 -12.20
N ILE A 158 -13.28 22.79 -12.74
CA ILE A 158 -13.02 21.56 -12.00
C ILE A 158 -11.52 21.25 -12.09
N ASP A 159 -10.83 21.17 -10.95
CA ASP A 159 -9.41 20.84 -10.87
C ASP A 159 -9.17 19.33 -10.96
N ALA A 160 -9.66 18.72 -12.04
CA ALA A 160 -9.49 17.32 -12.34
C ALA A 160 -9.54 17.08 -13.85
N SER A 161 -8.88 16.03 -14.30
CA SER A 161 -8.91 15.60 -15.70
C SER A 161 -9.36 14.15 -15.82
N THR A 162 -10.21 13.87 -16.81
CA THR A 162 -10.61 12.49 -17.14
C THR A 162 -9.83 12.02 -18.35
N TRP A 163 -9.04 10.97 -18.15
CA TRP A 163 -8.18 10.36 -19.16
C TRP A 163 -8.82 9.10 -19.69
N PHE A 164 -9.04 9.03 -21.00
CA PHE A 164 -9.63 7.88 -21.67
C PHE A 164 -8.58 7.04 -22.36
N VAL A 165 -8.52 5.75 -22.06
CA VAL A 165 -7.79 4.76 -22.86
C VAL A 165 -8.54 4.56 -24.18
N VAL A 166 -7.87 4.82 -25.31
CA VAL A 166 -8.51 4.80 -26.64
C VAL A 166 -7.90 3.80 -27.63
N ASP A 167 -6.86 3.08 -27.21
CA ASP A 167 -6.12 2.10 -28.03
C ASP A 167 -6.23 0.68 -27.47
N ARG A 168 -7.35 0.37 -26.81
CA ARG A 168 -7.71 -0.96 -26.30
C ARG A 168 -9.10 -1.35 -26.83
N GLY A 169 -9.46 -2.62 -26.68
CA GLY A 169 -10.76 -3.14 -27.14
C GLY A 169 -11.98 -2.68 -26.34
N VAL A 170 -11.80 -1.82 -25.33
CA VAL A 170 -12.85 -1.22 -24.50
C VAL A 170 -12.37 0.15 -24.03
N TYR A 171 -13.26 1.15 -23.97
CA TYR A 171 -12.90 2.46 -23.44
C TYR A 171 -12.93 2.46 -21.91
N VAL A 172 -11.87 3.01 -21.33
CA VAL A 172 -11.67 3.11 -19.87
C VAL A 172 -11.38 4.56 -19.56
N ALA A 173 -12.08 5.14 -18.59
CA ALA A 173 -11.79 6.46 -18.05
C ALA A 173 -11.08 6.35 -16.70
N LEU A 174 -10.08 7.20 -16.49
CA LEU A 174 -9.47 7.48 -15.19
C LEU A 174 -9.62 8.97 -14.91
N THR A 175 -10.44 9.34 -13.93
CA THR A 175 -10.54 10.72 -13.44
C THR A 175 -9.49 10.92 -12.36
N VAL A 176 -8.64 11.93 -12.55
CA VAL A 176 -7.48 12.22 -11.70
C VAL A 176 -7.56 13.68 -11.23
N PRO A 177 -7.59 13.94 -9.91
CA PRO A 177 -7.47 15.30 -9.35
C PRO A 177 -6.17 15.99 -9.77
N GLY A 178 -6.18 17.32 -9.96
CA GLY A 178 -5.07 18.07 -10.52
C GLY A 178 -3.77 18.03 -9.70
N ASP A 179 -3.88 17.82 -8.39
CA ASP A 179 -2.77 17.72 -7.43
C ASP A 179 -2.19 16.30 -7.27
N SER A 180 -2.75 15.30 -7.97
CA SER A 180 -2.33 13.89 -7.86
C SER A 180 -0.93 13.56 -8.37
N GLY A 181 -0.31 14.48 -9.11
CA GLY A 181 0.91 14.21 -9.86
C GLY A 181 0.72 13.16 -10.97
N PRO A 182 1.81 12.72 -11.62
CA PRO A 182 1.73 11.84 -12.79
C PRO A 182 1.55 10.35 -12.45
N THR A 183 1.87 9.95 -11.21
CA THR A 183 2.02 8.54 -10.83
C THR A 183 0.74 7.72 -10.98
N PRO A 184 -0.46 8.19 -10.56
CA PRO A 184 -1.68 7.40 -10.73
C PRO A 184 -1.95 7.00 -12.19
N LEU A 185 -1.70 7.92 -13.12
CA LEU A 185 -1.88 7.67 -14.55
C LEU A 185 -0.81 6.70 -15.10
N GLN A 186 0.43 6.75 -14.58
CA GLN A 186 1.50 5.81 -14.95
C GLN A 186 1.22 4.39 -14.45
N ASP A 187 0.79 4.24 -13.20
CA ASP A 187 0.45 2.95 -12.60
C ASP A 187 -0.75 2.31 -13.30
N ALA A 188 -1.81 3.10 -13.52
CA ALA A 188 -2.97 2.67 -14.29
C ALA A 188 -2.58 2.26 -15.73
N SER A 189 -1.67 3.00 -16.37
CA SER A 189 -1.18 2.65 -17.71
C SER A 189 -0.47 1.29 -17.72
N THR A 190 0.33 0.99 -16.70
CA THR A 190 1.01 -0.30 -16.55
C THR A 190 -0.01 -1.44 -16.43
N ALA A 191 -1.04 -1.27 -15.59
CA ALA A 191 -2.11 -2.24 -15.43
C ALA A 191 -2.88 -2.47 -16.75
N VAL A 192 -3.27 -1.38 -17.44
CA VAL A 192 -3.96 -1.43 -18.73
C VAL A 192 -3.12 -2.15 -19.80
N ALA A 193 -1.84 -1.84 -19.92
CA ALA A 193 -0.95 -2.49 -20.88
C ALA A 193 -0.77 -3.99 -20.59
N SER A 194 -0.81 -4.39 -19.32
CA SER A 194 -0.69 -5.80 -18.92
C SER A 194 -1.98 -6.61 -19.17
N ALA A 195 -3.15 -5.99 -18.96
CA ALA A 195 -4.43 -6.66 -18.97
C ALA A 195 -5.13 -6.66 -20.33
N LEU A 196 -4.93 -5.58 -21.10
CA LEU A 196 -5.68 -5.32 -22.33
C LEU A 196 -4.71 -5.22 -23.53
N PRO A 197 -4.92 -6.02 -24.60
CA PRO A 197 -4.10 -5.91 -25.79
C PRO A 197 -4.38 -4.60 -26.53
N GLN A 198 -3.33 -4.02 -27.12
CA GLN A 198 -3.47 -2.87 -28.01
C GLN A 198 -4.37 -3.20 -29.21
N GLN A 199 -5.19 -2.25 -29.62
CA GLN A 199 -6.03 -2.31 -30.82
C GLN A 199 -5.85 -1.04 -31.66
N PRO A 200 -6.14 -1.09 -32.98
CA PRO A 200 -6.21 0.12 -33.79
C PRO A 200 -7.19 1.14 -33.18
N LEU A 201 -6.83 2.42 -33.26
CA LEU A 201 -7.70 3.51 -32.81
C LEU A 201 -9.00 3.53 -33.62
N ASP A 202 -10.11 3.81 -32.95
CA ASP A 202 -11.43 4.00 -33.56
C ASP A 202 -11.98 5.41 -33.22
N PRO A 203 -11.37 6.49 -33.76
CA PRO A 203 -11.82 7.87 -33.53
C PRO A 203 -13.06 8.22 -34.36
N ALA A 204 -13.80 9.24 -33.95
CA ALA A 204 -14.83 9.85 -34.78
C ALA A 204 -14.22 10.60 -36.00
N PRO A 205 -14.95 10.71 -37.12
CA PRO A 205 -14.58 11.64 -38.19
C PRO A 205 -14.54 13.09 -37.70
N LEU A 206 -13.74 13.94 -38.36
CA LEU A 206 -13.78 15.39 -38.13
C LEU A 206 -15.20 15.92 -38.36
N GLN A 207 -15.64 16.77 -37.44
CA GLN A 207 -16.89 17.52 -37.55
C GLN A 207 -16.65 18.89 -38.21
#